data_AF-A0A4Y2NT14-F1
#
_entry.id   AF-A0A4Y2NT14-F1
#
_cell.length_a   1.000
_cell.length_b   1.000
_cell.length_c   1.000
_cell.angle_alpha   90.00
_cell.angle_beta   90.00
_cell.angle_gamma   90.00
#
_symmetry.space_group_name_H-M   'P 1'
#
loop_
_entity.id
_entity.type
_entity.pdbx_description
1 polymer ?
#
loop_
_entity_poly.entity_id
_entity_poly.type
_entity_poly.pdbx_seq_one_letter_code
_entity_poly.pdbx_strand_id
1 'polypeptide(L)'
;KSLSLQRYHLAFTDLVSGDKDIVFTLLSMPKYGILEKEENGEYYLLKPNDRFTQFDINEKLIRYTANTGIGDDTVRDFLYFDVSDASGNVQSNQVLTMKVKPRVKNPPVLKVLSDVQVSKE
;
A
#
# COMPACT_ATOMS: atom_id res chain seq x y z
N LYS A 1 5.23 -4.17 5.85
CA LYS A 1 4.30 -3.42 6.76
C LYS A 1 3.12 -3.00 5.91
N SER A 2 1.89 -3.12 6.42
CA SER A 2 0.68 -2.74 5.70
C SER A 2 0.10 -1.41 6.19
N LEU A 3 -0.64 -0.73 5.31
CA LEU A 3 -1.41 0.47 5.58
C LEU A 3 -2.77 0.33 4.88
N SER A 4 -3.87 0.32 5.63
CA SER A 4 -5.20 0.44 5.04
C SER A 4 -5.40 1.86 4.53
N LEU A 5 -5.80 1.99 3.27
CA LEU A 5 -6.21 3.26 2.69
C LEU A 5 -7.48 3.73 3.40
N GLN A 6 -7.62 5.05 3.47
CA GLN A 6 -8.73 5.74 4.12
C GLN A 6 -9.03 6.99 3.30
N ARG A 7 -10.20 7.60 3.54
CA ARG A 7 -10.65 8.77 2.78
C ARG A 7 -9.63 9.92 2.75
N TYR A 8 -8.91 10.16 3.84
CA TYR A 8 -7.89 11.24 3.86
C TYR A 8 -6.62 10.90 3.05
N HIS A 9 -6.43 9.65 2.64
CA HIS A 9 -5.34 9.25 1.74
C HIS A 9 -5.75 9.38 0.27
N LEU A 10 -6.97 8.97 -0.06
CA LEU A 10 -7.50 8.94 -1.42
C LEU A 10 -9.03 9.11 -1.38
N ALA A 11 -9.51 10.19 -1.97
CA ALA A 11 -10.93 10.46 -2.08
C ALA A 11 -11.28 11.14 -3.40
N PHE A 12 -12.32 10.64 -4.05
CA PHE A 12 -13.06 11.33 -5.08
C PHE A 12 -14.50 11.51 -4.60
N THR A 13 -15.14 12.58 -5.04
CA THR A 13 -16.53 12.90 -4.68
C THR A 13 -17.25 13.38 -5.91
N ASP A 14 -18.54 13.07 -5.99
CA ASP A 14 -19.42 13.56 -7.02
C ASP A 14 -20.72 14.08 -6.38
N LEU A 15 -21.42 14.98 -7.08
CA LEU A 15 -22.64 15.61 -6.55
C LEU A 15 -23.86 14.68 -6.60
N VAL A 16 -23.87 13.72 -7.53
CA VAL A 16 -25.01 12.83 -7.78
C VAL A 16 -24.69 11.35 -7.57
N SER A 17 -23.41 10.98 -7.55
CA SER A 17 -22.93 9.61 -7.33
C SER A 17 -22.48 9.39 -5.89
N GLY A 18 -22.94 8.29 -5.27
CA GLY A 18 -22.53 7.92 -3.91
C GLY A 18 -21.15 7.25 -3.88
N ASP A 19 -20.61 7.00 -2.67
CA ASP A 19 -19.30 6.35 -2.52
C ASP A 19 -19.20 4.94 -3.16
N LYS A 20 -20.33 4.24 -3.34
CA LYS A 20 -20.37 2.94 -4.03
C LYS A 20 -20.32 3.05 -5.55
N ASP A 21 -20.63 4.23 -6.08
CA ASP A 21 -20.73 4.51 -7.51
C ASP A 21 -19.43 5.11 -8.07
N ILE A 22 -18.53 5.56 -7.18
CA ILE A 22 -17.20 6.06 -7.53
C ILE A 22 -16.26 4.87 -7.56
N VAL A 23 -15.86 4.47 -8.77
CA VAL A 23 -15.07 3.27 -9.05
C VAL A 23 -13.66 3.63 -9.48
N PHE A 24 -12.68 3.03 -8.81
CA PHE A 24 -11.26 3.08 -9.14
C PHE A 24 -10.91 1.82 -9.95
N THR A 25 -10.36 2.00 -11.15
CA THR A 25 -9.82 0.89 -11.96
C THR A 25 -8.30 0.94 -11.93
N LEU A 26 -7.67 -0.11 -11.41
CA LEU A 26 -6.21 -0.16 -11.26
C LEU A 26 -5.52 -0.29 -12.62
N LEU A 27 -4.55 0.59 -12.92
CA LEU A 27 -3.81 0.54 -14.19
C LEU A 27 -2.51 -0.26 -14.08
N SER A 28 -1.83 -0.18 -12.93
CA SER A 28 -0.56 -0.87 -12.72
C SER A 28 -0.33 -1.24 -11.27
N MET A 29 0.46 -2.28 -11.05
CA MET A 29 0.95 -2.65 -9.72
C MET A 29 1.96 -1.60 -9.21
N PRO A 30 1.95 -1.27 -7.91
CA PRO A 30 3.05 -0.54 -7.28
C PRO A 30 4.37 -1.30 -7.42
N LYS A 31 5.50 -0.58 -7.44
CA LYS A 31 6.84 -1.15 -7.62
C LYS A 31 7.38 -1.76 -6.32
N TYR A 32 7.08 -1.14 -5.17
CA TYR A 32 7.68 -1.47 -3.88
C TYR A 32 6.69 -2.12 -2.91
N GLY A 33 5.53 -2.56 -3.41
CA GLY A 33 4.52 -3.24 -2.64
C GLY A 33 3.41 -3.80 -3.51
N ILE A 34 2.34 -4.20 -2.84
CA ILE A 34 1.13 -4.72 -3.47
C ILE A 34 -0.10 -3.99 -2.92
N LEU A 35 -1.18 -3.99 -3.70
CA LEU A 35 -2.49 -3.54 -3.24
C LEU A 35 -3.37 -4.77 -3.05
N GLU A 36 -4.06 -4.84 -1.92
CA GLU A 36 -4.94 -5.95 -1.58
C GLU A 36 -6.31 -5.39 -1.18
N LYS A 37 -7.37 -6.12 -1.51
CA LYS A 37 -8.73 -5.85 -1.04
C LYS A 37 -9.19 -6.97 -0.12
N GLU A 38 -9.85 -6.61 0.97
CA GLU A 38 -10.52 -7.54 1.86
C GLU A 38 -11.92 -7.87 1.32
N GLU A 39 -12.21 -9.15 1.20
CA GLU A 39 -13.56 -9.68 1.00
C GLU A 39 -13.75 -10.94 1.83
N ASN A 40 -14.87 -10.99 2.57
CA ASN A 40 -15.27 -12.15 3.38
C ASN A 40 -14.20 -12.59 4.40
N GLY A 41 -13.46 -11.64 4.96
CA GLY A 41 -12.41 -11.88 5.95
C GLY A 41 -11.03 -12.22 5.36
N GLU A 42 -10.91 -12.35 4.05
CA GLU A 42 -9.67 -12.71 3.37
C GLU A 42 -9.19 -11.57 2.46
N TYR A 43 -7.86 -11.41 2.38
CA TYR A 43 -7.24 -10.41 1.52
C TYR A 43 -6.78 -11.04 0.22
N TYR A 44 -7.17 -10.45 -0.90
CA TYR A 44 -6.72 -10.86 -2.23
C TYR A 44 -5.98 -9.74 -2.95
N LEU A 45 -5.02 -10.14 -3.78
CA LEU A 45 -4.19 -9.23 -4.56
C LEU A 45 -5.00 -8.58 -5.68
N LEU A 46 -5.00 -7.24 -5.73
CA LEU A 46 -5.51 -6.48 -6.86
C LEU A 46 -4.46 -6.39 -7.98
N LYS A 47 -4.90 -6.63 -9.21
CA LYS A 47 -4.12 -6.63 -10.45
C LYS A 47 -4.62 -5.53 -11.40
N PRO A 48 -3.87 -5.22 -12.47
CA PRO A 48 -4.36 -4.29 -13.50
C PRO A 48 -5.74 -4.70 -14.02
N ASN A 49 -6.62 -3.72 -14.17
CA ASN A 49 -8.06 -3.79 -14.47
C ASN A 49 -8.98 -4.24 -13.32
N ASP A 50 -8.45 -4.64 -12.16
CA ASP A 50 -9.28 -4.86 -10.98
C ASP A 50 -9.84 -3.53 -10.45
N ARG A 51 -10.98 -3.63 -9.78
CA ARG A 51 -11.77 -2.47 -9.37
C ARG A 51 -12.05 -2.47 -7.88
N PHE A 52 -12.09 -1.28 -7.32
CA PHE A 52 -12.57 -1.00 -5.97
C PHE A 52 -13.29 0.34 -5.95
N THR A 53 -14.05 0.60 -4.90
CA THR A 53 -14.91 1.78 -4.79
C THR A 53 -14.42 2.75 -3.72
N GLN A 54 -14.93 3.98 -3.74
CA GLN A 54 -14.72 4.92 -2.63
C GLN A 54 -15.27 4.34 -1.31
N PHE A 55 -16.36 3.57 -1.37
CA PHE A 55 -16.89 2.83 -0.23
C PHE A 55 -15.87 1.83 0.33
N ASP A 56 -15.19 1.05 -0.51
CA ASP A 56 -14.15 0.10 -0.06
C ASP A 56 -12.99 0.81 0.66
N ILE A 57 -12.60 2.01 0.21
CA ILE A 57 -11.59 2.84 0.90
C ILE A 57 -12.13 3.33 2.25
N ASN A 58 -13.39 3.77 2.30
CA ASN A 58 -14.00 4.30 3.53
C ASN A 58 -14.15 3.22 4.60
N GLU A 59 -14.47 1.99 4.19
CA GLU A 59 -14.56 0.80 5.03
C GLU A 59 -13.20 0.15 5.33
N LYS A 60 -12.09 0.76 4.87
CA LYS A 60 -10.70 0.29 5.11
C LYS A 60 -10.40 -1.10 4.55
N LEU A 61 -11.14 -1.51 3.52
CA LEU A 61 -11.00 -2.81 2.85
C LEU A 61 -9.80 -2.83 1.91
N ILE A 62 -9.34 -1.67 1.45
CA ILE A 62 -8.16 -1.56 0.58
C ILE A 62 -6.92 -1.33 1.42
N ARG A 63 -5.89 -2.16 1.27
CA ARG A 63 -4.60 -1.96 1.92
C ARG A 63 -3.44 -2.02 0.94
N TYR A 64 -2.43 -1.20 1.22
CA TYR A 64 -1.12 -1.32 0.62
C TYR A 64 -0.21 -2.11 1.55
N THR A 65 0.49 -3.11 1.01
CA THR A 65 1.49 -3.88 1.73
C THR A 65 2.86 -3.68 1.09
N ALA A 66 3.77 -3.03 1.82
CA ALA A 66 5.14 -2.81 1.36
C ALA A 66 5.94 -4.11 1.34
N ASN A 67 6.68 -4.34 0.25
CA ASN A 67 7.59 -5.47 0.10
C ASN A 67 8.77 -5.35 1.08
N THR A 68 9.31 -6.50 1.49
CA THR A 68 10.60 -6.54 2.19
C THR A 68 11.72 -6.24 1.20
N GLY A 69 12.70 -5.42 1.58
CA GLY A 69 13.88 -5.16 0.73
C GLY A 69 13.86 -3.86 -0.07
N ILE A 70 13.16 -2.81 0.36
CA ILE A 70 13.25 -1.47 -0.26
C ILE A 70 14.58 -0.73 -0.04
N GLY A 71 15.59 -1.41 0.55
CA GLY A 71 16.85 -0.80 0.97
C GLY A 71 16.73 -0.07 2.30
N ASP A 72 17.71 0.80 2.58
CA ASP A 72 17.80 1.59 3.81
C ASP A 72 17.32 3.04 3.63
N ASP A 73 16.90 3.41 2.41
CA ASP A 73 16.36 4.74 2.08
C ASP A 73 14.82 4.73 1.98
N THR A 74 14.23 5.91 2.20
CA THR A 74 12.79 6.09 1.92
C THR A 74 12.57 6.16 0.41
N VAL A 75 11.73 5.28 -0.12
CA VAL A 75 11.37 5.25 -1.54
C VAL A 75 9.98 5.85 -1.78
N ARG A 76 9.74 6.32 -3.00
CA ARG A 76 8.40 6.66 -3.48
C ARG A 76 7.86 5.51 -4.31
N ASP A 77 6.61 5.18 -4.07
CA ASP A 77 5.86 4.20 -4.82
C ASP A 77 4.61 4.87 -5.41
N PHE A 78 4.12 4.33 -6.52
CA PHE A 78 3.07 4.97 -7.31
C PHE A 78 1.95 3.96 -7.59
N LEU A 79 0.73 4.39 -7.33
CA LEU A 79 -0.47 3.65 -7.69
C LEU A 79 -1.21 4.45 -8.78
N TYR A 80 -1.25 3.89 -9.99
CA TYR A 80 -1.94 4.50 -11.12
C TYR A 80 -3.32 3.87 -11.31
N PHE A 81 -4.34 4.70 -11.52
CA PHE A 81 -5.72 4.26 -11.66
C PHE A 81 -6.55 5.23 -12.49
N ASP A 82 -7.62 4.73 -13.08
CA ASP A 82 -8.71 5.56 -13.61
C ASP A 82 -9.82 5.66 -12.57
N VAL A 83 -10.56 6.76 -12.56
CA VAL A 83 -11.75 6.95 -11.72
C VAL A 83 -12.96 7.16 -12.60
N SER A 84 -14.05 6.46 -12.34
CA SER A 84 -15.33 6.65 -13.02
C SER A 84 -16.49 6.78 -12.05
N ASP A 85 -17.54 7.47 -12.47
CA ASP A 85 -18.79 7.60 -11.70
C ASP A 85 -19.99 6.89 -12.38
N ALA A 86 -21.17 6.92 -11.75
CA ALA A 86 -22.38 6.31 -12.29
C ALA A 86 -22.95 7.02 -13.53
N SER A 87 -22.53 8.27 -13.79
CA SER A 87 -22.94 9.04 -14.97
C SER A 87 -22.06 8.73 -16.19
N GLY A 88 -21.04 7.89 -16.03
CA GLY A 88 -20.10 7.53 -17.09
C GLY A 88 -18.99 8.56 -17.29
N ASN A 89 -18.82 9.53 -16.38
CA ASN A 89 -17.64 10.38 -16.42
C ASN A 89 -16.42 9.55 -16.04
N VAL A 90 -15.31 9.77 -16.74
CA VAL A 90 -14.04 9.08 -16.47
C VAL A 90 -12.92 10.10 -16.35
N GLN A 91 -12.19 10.02 -15.25
CA GLN A 91 -10.93 10.74 -15.05
C GLN A 91 -9.78 9.73 -15.12
N SER A 92 -9.09 9.70 -16.26
CA SER A 92 -8.03 8.73 -16.49
C SER A 92 -6.68 9.15 -15.90
N ASN A 93 -5.77 8.17 -15.76
CA ASN A 93 -4.36 8.36 -15.40
C ASN A 93 -4.13 9.14 -14.10
N GLN A 94 -4.96 8.90 -13.10
CA GLN A 94 -4.76 9.43 -11.75
C GLN A 94 -3.63 8.68 -11.04
N VAL A 95 -2.99 9.35 -10.08
CA VAL A 95 -1.87 8.78 -9.34
C VAL A 95 -1.95 9.09 -7.85
N LEU A 96 -1.80 8.06 -7.03
CA LEU A 96 -1.52 8.18 -5.60
C LEU A 96 -0.03 7.94 -5.35
N THR A 97 0.66 8.92 -4.77
CA THR A 97 2.08 8.79 -4.39
C THR A 97 2.20 8.32 -2.94
N MET A 98 2.86 7.19 -2.74
CA MET A 98 3.10 6.60 -1.42
C MET A 98 4.57 6.80 -1.02
N LYS A 99 4.82 7.20 0.23
CA LYS A 99 6.19 7.27 0.79
C LYS A 99 6.43 6.03 1.66
N VAL A 100 7.30 5.14 1.21
CA VAL A 100 7.60 3.88 1.90
C VAL A 100 8.91 4.04 2.66
N LYS A 101 8.81 3.99 4.00
CA LYS A 101 9.99 4.10 4.88
C LYS A 101 10.62 2.72 5.09
N PRO A 102 11.95 2.64 5.16
CA PRO A 102 12.66 1.40 5.47
C PRO A 102 12.27 0.90 6.86
N ARG A 103 12.35 -0.42 7.06
CA ARG A 103 12.22 -0.99 8.39
C ARG A 103 13.52 -0.72 9.14
N VAL A 104 13.45 -0.04 10.28
CA VAL A 104 14.62 0.13 11.17
C VAL A 104 15.13 -1.26 11.54
N LYS A 105 16.33 -1.60 11.08
CA LYS A 105 17.05 -2.81 11.50
C LYS A 105 17.79 -2.43 12.79
N ASN A 106 17.41 -3.02 13.92
CA ASN A 106 18.27 -3.00 15.09
C ASN A 106 19.26 -4.17 14.93
N PRO A 107 20.53 -3.93 14.55
CA PRO A 107 21.49 -5.02 14.46
C PRO A 107 21.70 -5.64 15.85
N PRO A 108 21.90 -6.97 15.96
CA PRO A 108 22.33 -7.57 17.21
C PRO A 108 23.68 -6.97 17.62
N VAL A 109 23.75 -6.44 18.83
CA VAL A 109 25.02 -5.96 19.40
C VAL A 109 25.74 -7.16 20.00
N LEU A 110 26.90 -7.52 19.46
CA LEU A 110 27.81 -8.44 20.13
C LEU A 110 28.28 -7.79 21.44
N LYS A 111 27.85 -8.33 22.58
CA LYS A 111 28.48 -8.06 23.87
C LYS A 111 29.47 -9.18 24.14
N VAL A 112 30.76 -8.89 24.04
CA VAL A 112 31.81 -9.79 24.56
C VAL A 112 31.70 -9.70 26.08
N LEU A 113 31.19 -10.77 26.72
CA LEU A 113 30.91 -10.78 28.16
C LEU A 113 32.14 -11.17 29.01
N SER A 114 33.23 -11.61 28.39
CA SER A 114 34.50 -11.89 29.06
C SER A 114 35.64 -12.01 28.05
N ASP A 115 36.85 -11.67 28.47
CA ASP A 115 38.06 -11.94 27.70
C ASP A 115 38.24 -13.45 27.49
N VAL A 116 38.52 -13.86 26.25
CA VAL A 116 38.94 -15.22 25.95
C VAL A 116 40.38 -15.37 26.40
N GLN A 117 40.58 -15.96 27.58
CA GLN A 117 41.92 -16.30 28.08
C GLN A 117 42.38 -17.59 27.38
N VAL A 118 43.50 -17.51 26.66
CA VAL A 118 44.17 -18.67 26.06
C VAL A 118 45.44 -18.95 26.87
N SER A 119 45.48 -20.09 27.58
CA SER A 119 46.72 -20.60 28.16
C SER A 119 47.48 -21.43 27.13
N LYS A 120 48.80 -21.25 27.05
CA LYS A 120 49.69 -22.26 26.45
C LYS A 120 49.98 -23.34 27.51
N GLU A 121 50.10 -24.57 27.01
CA GLU A 121 50.22 -25.86 27.73
C GLU A 121 51.03 -25.84 29.04
#